data_AF-A0A8S0ZBE6-F1
#
_entry.id   AF-A0A8S0ZBE6-F1
#
_cell.length_a   1.000
_cell.length_b   1.000
_cell.length_c   1.000
_cell.angle_alpha   90.00
_cell.angle_beta   90.00
_cell.angle_gamma   90.00
#
_symmetry.space_group_name_H-M   'P 1'
#
loop_
_entity.id
_entity.type
_entity.pdbx_description
1 polymer ?
#
loop_
_entity_poly.entity_id
_entity_poly.type
_entity_poly.pdbx_seq_one_letter_code
_entity_poly.pdbx_strand_id
1 'polypeptide(L)'
;MNALNIFLYTNGKLPLQHEDSKNAARIFTEQSSHLLERLETLERQLHERIASHIPRDLDSLEHLVLQHKDWETSVHACTHDVEEVQNTFRGIALKTPAMKKSLDKVMSKWNDMQSKSQLFVERLKFVEIVVNCMEENHQTISEFEIKFAQFNDLPNDVDLLKDVHEDLLRMQVVVSKQQIQIDQMNDDAENCRRLVEASRAALPHSSLPRSGKHIDLERLDKEVTQLNTRWNNVCSQLAERLRSCEAAYQLLRNYNAGLEKEAEWIDDAYSKLQAQPPIEIRPKEQFEPTRNLLTSVVERTPKIEKVNVDGGRYIREAKIYSSRCQRYAEWLCEEVHPSLDMRHLRRQADMELAERLRARGIAVDPEQVPAGSDAVARELDELNAKYQRLMDMLYERLRRIAAANPGDIVTLVSGSI
;
A
#
# COMPACT_ATOMS: atom_id res chain seq x y z
N MET A 1 38.70 -82.12 34.19
CA MET A 1 38.68 -81.55 32.82
C MET A 1 40.12 -81.62 32.29
N ASN A 2 40.41 -82.52 31.34
CA ASN A 2 41.78 -82.79 30.88
C ASN A 2 42.43 -81.55 30.24
N ALA A 3 43.72 -81.33 30.49
CA ALA A 3 44.51 -80.24 29.87
C ALA A 3 44.44 -80.24 28.34
N LEU A 4 44.24 -81.41 27.72
CA LEU A 4 43.99 -81.57 26.29
C LEU A 4 42.66 -80.96 25.82
N ASN A 5 41.59 -81.03 26.64
CA ASN A 5 40.31 -80.40 26.33
C ASN A 5 40.38 -78.88 26.47
N ILE A 6 41.14 -78.35 27.43
CA ILE A 6 41.38 -76.91 27.55
C ILE A 6 42.20 -76.42 26.35
N PHE A 7 43.26 -77.15 25.95
CA PHE A 7 44.13 -76.82 24.82
C PHE A 7 43.40 -76.87 23.47
N LEU A 8 42.55 -77.87 23.22
CA LEU A 8 41.76 -77.97 21.98
C LEU A 8 40.62 -76.94 21.94
N TYR A 9 39.98 -76.64 23.07
CA TYR A 9 38.89 -75.65 23.13
C TYR A 9 39.41 -74.21 23.04
N THR A 10 40.62 -73.93 23.54
CA THR A 10 41.28 -72.61 23.39
C THR A 10 41.92 -72.44 22.01
N ASN A 11 42.66 -73.42 21.51
CA ASN A 11 43.27 -73.36 20.17
C ASN A 11 42.28 -73.54 19.02
N GLY A 12 41.07 -74.07 19.24
CA GLY A 12 40.00 -74.05 18.24
C GLY A 12 39.26 -72.72 18.20
N LYS A 13 39.02 -72.09 19.36
CA LYS A 13 38.30 -70.80 19.44
C LYS A 13 39.11 -69.59 18.97
N LEU A 14 40.42 -69.58 19.21
CA LEU A 14 41.31 -68.49 18.77
C LEU A 14 41.38 -68.29 17.23
N PRO A 15 41.58 -69.33 16.39
CA PRO A 15 41.59 -69.19 14.94
C PRO A 15 40.20 -68.91 14.37
N LEU A 16 39.12 -69.47 14.95
CA LEU A 16 37.73 -69.13 14.60
C LEU A 16 37.43 -67.65 14.88
N GLN A 17 37.79 -67.13 16.06
CA GLN A 17 37.66 -65.70 16.38
C GLN A 17 38.52 -64.80 15.46
N HIS A 18 39.68 -65.28 15.01
CA HIS A 18 40.53 -64.55 14.07
C HIS A 18 39.94 -64.53 12.65
N GLU A 19 39.37 -65.64 12.18
CA GLU A 19 38.66 -65.73 10.89
C GLU A 19 37.38 -64.89 10.89
N ASP A 20 36.57 -64.98 11.94
CA ASP A 20 35.35 -64.17 12.11
C ASP A 20 35.66 -62.67 12.12
N SER A 21 36.74 -62.27 12.81
CA SER A 21 37.23 -60.88 12.85
C SER A 21 37.73 -60.40 11.49
N LYS A 22 38.43 -61.25 10.71
CA LYS A 22 38.86 -60.92 9.33
C LYS A 22 37.67 -60.79 8.38
N ASN A 23 36.68 -61.66 8.49
CA ASN A 23 35.47 -61.59 7.68
C ASN A 23 34.66 -60.32 8.00
N ALA A 24 34.51 -59.99 9.29
CA ALA A 24 33.88 -58.73 9.72
C ALA A 24 34.62 -57.49 9.19
N ALA A 25 35.96 -57.50 9.14
CA ALA A 25 36.76 -56.42 8.56
C ALA A 25 36.54 -56.24 7.05
N ARG A 26 36.38 -57.34 6.31
CA ARG A 26 36.04 -57.32 4.87
C ARG A 26 34.63 -56.76 4.65
N ILE A 27 33.64 -57.27 5.40
CA ILE A 27 32.24 -56.83 5.34
C ILE A 27 32.14 -55.34 5.67
N PHE A 28 32.79 -54.88 6.74
CA PHE A 28 32.84 -53.46 7.09
C PHE A 28 33.39 -52.59 5.96
N THR A 29 34.44 -53.04 5.28
CA THR A 29 35.09 -52.28 4.20
C THR A 29 34.15 -52.15 2.99
N GLU A 30 33.45 -53.22 2.64
CA GLU A 30 32.47 -53.26 1.55
C GLU A 30 31.24 -52.40 1.88
N GLN A 31 30.64 -52.59 3.06
CA GLN A 31 29.51 -51.79 3.55
C GLN A 31 29.87 -50.29 3.59
N SER A 32 31.03 -49.94 4.12
CA SER A 32 31.49 -48.54 4.19
C SER A 32 31.67 -47.92 2.82
N SER A 33 32.23 -48.66 1.86
CA SER A 33 32.49 -48.15 0.51
C SER A 33 31.18 -47.90 -0.25
N HIS A 34 30.25 -48.87 -0.20
CA HIS A 34 28.93 -48.75 -0.83
C HIS A 34 28.11 -47.61 -0.21
N LEU A 35 28.10 -47.51 1.13
CA LEU A 35 27.40 -46.43 1.82
C LEU A 35 28.00 -45.06 1.48
N LEU A 36 29.33 -44.94 1.40
CA LEU A 36 29.98 -43.68 1.00
C LEU A 36 29.55 -43.23 -0.40
N GLU A 37 29.51 -44.12 -1.39
CA GLU A 37 29.08 -43.79 -2.76
C GLU A 37 27.62 -43.31 -2.80
N ARG A 38 26.74 -43.98 -2.04
CA ARG A 38 25.34 -43.58 -1.90
C ARG A 38 25.19 -42.21 -1.24
N LEU A 39 25.93 -41.97 -0.15
CA LEU A 39 25.94 -40.69 0.55
C LEU A 39 26.53 -39.56 -0.32
N GLU A 40 27.54 -39.82 -1.14
CA GLU A 40 28.08 -38.84 -2.11
C GLU A 40 27.04 -38.42 -3.15
N THR A 41 26.23 -39.37 -3.63
CA THR A 41 25.14 -39.07 -4.56
C THR A 41 24.07 -38.20 -3.91
N LEU A 42 23.65 -38.55 -2.69
CA LEU A 42 22.64 -37.79 -1.94
C LEU A 42 23.14 -36.39 -1.56
N GLU A 43 24.41 -36.26 -1.16
CA GLU A 43 25.04 -34.98 -0.85
C GLU A 43 25.08 -34.06 -2.08
N ARG A 44 25.45 -34.58 -3.26
CA ARG A 44 25.43 -33.79 -4.50
C ARG A 44 24.03 -33.26 -4.80
N GLN A 45 23.00 -34.11 -4.67
CA GLN A 45 21.62 -33.70 -4.88
C GLN A 45 21.17 -32.65 -3.85
N LEU A 46 21.62 -32.72 -2.61
CA LEU A 46 21.35 -31.69 -1.60
C LEU A 46 22.03 -30.37 -1.96
N HIS A 47 23.29 -30.41 -2.37
CA HIS A 47 24.04 -29.23 -2.78
C HIS A 47 23.37 -28.52 -3.97
N GLU A 48 22.90 -29.27 -4.97
CA GLU A 48 22.15 -28.73 -6.11
C GLU A 48 20.87 -28.02 -5.67
N ARG A 49 20.11 -28.61 -4.72
CA ARG A 49 18.90 -27.98 -4.16
C ARG A 49 19.21 -26.71 -3.38
N ILE A 50 20.23 -26.72 -2.51
CA ILE A 50 20.62 -25.54 -1.73
C ILE A 50 21.12 -24.41 -2.65
N ALA A 51 21.84 -24.76 -3.73
CA ALA A 51 22.33 -23.82 -4.72
C ALA A 51 21.22 -23.22 -5.60
N SER A 52 20.07 -23.88 -5.70
CA SER A 52 18.92 -23.40 -6.50
C SER A 52 18.44 -22.01 -6.05
N HIS A 53 17.85 -21.30 -7.00
CA HIS A 53 17.31 -19.96 -6.79
C HIS A 53 16.15 -19.99 -5.79
N ILE A 54 15.96 -18.90 -5.06
CA ILE A 54 14.83 -18.73 -4.14
C ILE A 54 13.51 -18.77 -4.94
N PRO A 55 12.57 -19.68 -4.60
CA PRO A 55 11.21 -19.65 -5.13
C PRO A 55 10.53 -18.30 -4.90
N ARG A 56 9.72 -17.83 -5.87
CA ARG A 56 9.03 -16.52 -5.81
C ARG A 56 7.50 -16.63 -5.69
N ASP A 57 6.99 -17.85 -5.69
CA ASP A 57 5.57 -18.19 -5.64
C ASP A 57 5.40 -19.50 -4.87
N LEU A 58 4.19 -19.71 -4.33
CA LEU A 58 3.89 -20.87 -3.50
C LEU A 58 3.94 -22.19 -4.27
N ASP A 59 3.56 -22.20 -5.55
CA ASP A 59 3.56 -23.43 -6.36
C ASP A 59 4.99 -23.94 -6.57
N SER A 60 5.91 -23.05 -6.95
CA SER A 60 7.33 -23.35 -7.11
C SER A 60 7.97 -23.77 -5.79
N LEU A 61 7.57 -23.14 -4.68
CA LEU A 61 8.04 -23.51 -3.34
C LEU A 61 7.54 -24.88 -2.93
N GLU A 62 6.24 -25.16 -3.10
CA GLU A 62 5.62 -26.45 -2.80
C GLU A 62 6.31 -27.57 -3.57
N HIS A 63 6.56 -27.35 -4.87
CA HIS A 63 7.29 -28.32 -5.68
C HIS A 63 8.68 -28.63 -5.12
N LEU A 64 9.44 -27.60 -4.72
CA LEU A 64 10.76 -27.77 -4.13
C LEU A 64 10.70 -28.48 -2.76
N VAL A 65 9.71 -28.16 -1.94
CA VAL A 65 9.47 -28.82 -0.64
C VAL A 65 9.17 -30.31 -0.84
N LEU A 66 8.32 -30.67 -1.80
CA LEU A 66 8.03 -32.07 -2.14
C LEU A 66 9.27 -32.81 -2.62
N GLN A 67 10.04 -32.22 -3.53
CA GLN A 67 11.30 -32.82 -3.99
C GLN A 67 12.32 -33.02 -2.86
N HIS A 68 12.35 -32.10 -1.88
CA HIS A 68 13.23 -32.24 -0.73
C HIS A 68 12.75 -33.32 0.23
N LYS A 69 11.43 -33.44 0.46
CA LYS A 69 10.82 -34.49 1.27
C LYS A 69 11.08 -35.90 0.72
N ASP A 70 11.02 -36.07 -0.60
CA ASP A 70 11.37 -37.34 -1.26
C ASP A 70 12.86 -37.70 -1.07
N TRP A 71 13.71 -36.68 -1.10
CA TRP A 71 15.13 -36.83 -0.79
C TRP A 71 15.38 -37.17 0.68
N GLU A 72 14.68 -36.52 1.62
CA GLU A 72 14.77 -36.83 3.06
C GLU A 72 14.34 -38.28 3.33
N THR A 73 13.32 -38.77 2.61
CA THR A 73 12.91 -40.19 2.65
C THR A 73 14.03 -41.11 2.18
N SER A 74 14.75 -40.73 1.12
CA SER A 74 15.89 -41.48 0.59
C SER A 74 17.09 -41.49 1.54
N VAL A 75 17.33 -40.39 2.25
CA VAL A 75 18.34 -40.28 3.31
C VAL A 75 17.95 -41.14 4.51
N HIS A 76 16.69 -41.08 4.93
CA HIS A 76 16.18 -41.88 6.04
C HIS A 76 16.34 -43.39 5.80
N ALA A 77 16.18 -43.85 4.56
CA ALA A 77 16.44 -45.24 4.18
C ALA A 77 17.91 -45.69 4.38
N CYS A 78 18.87 -44.76 4.48
CA CYS A 78 20.27 -45.08 4.78
C CYS A 78 20.55 -45.20 6.29
N THR A 79 19.60 -44.87 7.17
CA THR A 79 19.79 -44.89 8.63
C THR A 79 20.21 -46.26 9.12
N HIS A 80 19.52 -47.31 8.65
CA HIS A 80 19.87 -48.69 8.98
C HIS A 80 21.29 -49.04 8.51
N ASP A 81 21.66 -48.68 7.28
CA ASP A 81 22.99 -48.94 6.73
C ASP A 81 24.10 -48.27 7.56
N VAL A 82 23.85 -47.05 8.07
CA VAL A 82 24.78 -46.33 8.96
C VAL A 82 24.93 -47.07 10.31
N GLU A 83 23.82 -47.48 10.92
CA GLU A 83 23.82 -48.24 12.17
C GLU A 83 24.50 -49.61 12.01
N GLU A 84 24.26 -50.29 10.90
CA GLU A 84 24.87 -51.57 10.56
C GLU A 84 26.39 -51.43 10.42
N VAL A 85 26.88 -50.45 9.66
CA VAL A 85 28.32 -50.16 9.52
C VAL A 85 28.97 -49.87 10.87
N GLN A 86 28.31 -49.10 11.74
CA GLN A 86 28.79 -48.84 13.10
C GLN A 86 28.86 -50.14 13.93
N ASN A 87 27.83 -50.97 13.87
CA ASN A 87 27.75 -52.23 14.63
C ASN A 87 28.81 -53.23 14.16
N THR A 88 28.97 -53.40 12.84
CA THR A 88 30.04 -54.23 12.26
C THR A 88 31.41 -53.74 12.72
N PHE A 89 31.65 -52.42 12.69
CA PHE A 89 32.91 -51.86 13.18
C PHE A 89 33.16 -52.16 14.66
N ARG A 90 32.14 -52.01 15.53
CA ARG A 90 32.27 -52.33 16.96
C ARG A 90 32.70 -53.78 17.18
N GLY A 91 32.14 -54.72 16.41
CA GLY A 91 32.41 -56.15 16.48
C GLY A 91 33.79 -56.61 16.00
N ILE A 92 34.56 -55.76 15.30
CA ILE A 92 35.91 -56.11 14.83
C ILE A 92 36.91 -56.10 15.99
N ALA A 93 37.62 -57.21 16.19
CA ALA A 93 38.59 -57.36 17.28
C ALA A 93 39.88 -56.54 17.06
N LEU A 94 40.39 -56.51 15.82
CA LEU A 94 41.62 -55.78 15.45
C LEU A 94 41.29 -54.64 14.48
N LYS A 95 40.99 -53.47 15.04
CA LYS A 95 40.64 -52.26 14.28
C LYS A 95 41.89 -51.58 13.75
N THR A 96 41.96 -51.33 12.44
CA THR A 96 43.08 -50.59 11.83
C THR A 96 42.79 -49.08 11.78
N PRO A 97 43.82 -48.20 11.72
CA PRO A 97 43.63 -46.77 11.51
C PRO A 97 42.86 -46.43 10.23
N ALA A 98 43.04 -47.22 9.17
CA ALA A 98 42.31 -47.03 7.90
C ALA A 98 40.80 -47.29 8.07
N MET A 99 40.42 -48.33 8.81
CA MET A 99 39.02 -48.64 9.07
C MET A 99 38.36 -47.57 9.94
N LYS A 100 39.06 -47.09 10.98
CA LYS A 100 38.59 -45.98 11.80
C LYS A 100 38.37 -44.73 10.95
N LYS A 101 39.35 -44.37 10.10
CA LYS A 101 39.23 -43.25 9.16
C LYS A 101 38.05 -43.41 8.19
N SER A 102 37.75 -44.63 7.75
CA SER A 102 36.60 -44.91 6.88
C SER A 102 35.27 -44.68 7.61
N LEU A 103 35.13 -45.18 8.84
CA LEU A 103 33.96 -44.93 9.67
C LEU A 103 33.79 -43.43 9.97
N ASP A 104 34.88 -42.74 10.33
CA ASP A 104 34.87 -41.31 10.59
C ASP A 104 34.40 -40.52 9.36
N LYS A 105 34.79 -40.92 8.14
CA LYS A 105 34.31 -40.33 6.88
C LYS A 105 32.80 -40.54 6.68
N VAL A 106 32.31 -41.76 6.87
CA VAL A 106 30.87 -42.07 6.78
C VAL A 106 30.09 -41.19 7.75
N MET A 107 30.50 -41.16 9.02
CA MET A 107 29.84 -40.39 10.06
C MET A 107 29.91 -38.89 9.81
N SER A 108 31.05 -38.38 9.36
CA SER A 108 31.20 -36.97 9.02
C SER A 108 30.26 -36.56 7.89
N LYS A 109 30.17 -37.35 6.80
CA LYS A 109 29.31 -37.05 5.66
C LYS A 109 27.83 -37.16 6.02
N TRP A 110 27.45 -38.19 6.77
CA TRP A 110 26.10 -38.37 7.28
C TRP A 110 25.64 -37.18 8.13
N ASN A 111 26.43 -36.80 9.14
CA ASN A 111 26.08 -35.70 10.06
C ASN A 111 26.06 -34.34 9.36
N ASP A 112 27.01 -34.08 8.46
CA ASP A 112 27.08 -32.84 7.68
C ASP A 112 25.86 -32.68 6.76
N MET A 113 25.47 -33.75 6.06
CA MET A 113 24.28 -33.76 5.20
C MET A 113 22.99 -33.52 6.00
N GLN A 114 22.86 -34.13 7.18
CA GLN A 114 21.73 -33.89 8.09
C GLN A 114 21.67 -32.43 8.55
N SER A 115 22.80 -31.85 8.96
CA SER A 115 22.87 -30.46 9.40
C SER A 115 22.52 -29.48 8.28
N LYS A 116 23.03 -29.69 7.05
CA LYS A 116 22.70 -28.88 5.87
C LYS A 116 21.22 -29.01 5.49
N SER A 117 20.65 -30.22 5.57
CA SER A 117 19.23 -30.46 5.31
C SER A 117 18.36 -29.67 6.28
N GLN A 118 18.66 -29.74 7.57
CA GLN A 118 17.90 -29.02 8.60
C GLN A 118 17.90 -27.50 8.34
N LEU A 119 19.07 -26.93 8.04
CA LEU A 119 19.20 -25.51 7.70
C LEU A 119 18.45 -25.16 6.41
N PHE A 120 18.45 -26.05 5.41
CA PHE A 120 17.69 -25.85 4.18
C PHE A 120 16.18 -25.88 4.42
N VAL A 121 15.68 -26.79 5.27
CA VAL A 121 14.26 -26.81 5.68
C VAL A 121 13.88 -25.52 6.40
N GLU A 122 14.72 -25.02 7.31
CA GLU A 122 14.51 -23.73 7.97
C GLU A 122 14.45 -22.58 6.96
N ARG A 123 15.36 -22.57 5.97
CA ARG A 123 15.31 -21.62 4.85
C ARG A 123 13.97 -21.72 4.10
N LEU A 124 13.50 -22.91 3.72
CA LEU A 124 12.26 -23.07 2.95
C LEU A 124 11.05 -22.51 3.70
N LYS A 125 10.98 -22.72 5.02
CA LYS A 125 9.91 -22.13 5.86
C LYS A 125 9.94 -20.61 5.85
N PHE A 126 11.12 -20.00 5.92
CA PHE A 126 11.23 -18.54 5.85
C PHE A 126 10.97 -17.98 4.44
N VAL A 127 11.30 -18.74 3.39
CA VAL A 127 10.91 -18.41 2.02
C VAL A 127 9.37 -18.39 1.90
N GLU A 128 8.68 -19.35 2.50
CA GLU A 128 7.21 -19.37 2.55
C GLU A 128 6.65 -18.11 3.24
N ILE A 129 7.21 -17.76 4.41
CA ILE A 129 6.79 -16.57 5.17
C ILE A 129 6.96 -15.30 4.33
N VAL A 130 8.14 -15.07 3.74
CA VAL A 130 8.39 -13.84 2.97
C VAL A 130 7.55 -13.79 1.69
N VAL A 131 7.35 -14.91 0.98
CA VAL A 131 6.51 -14.94 -0.23
C VAL A 131 5.06 -14.59 0.11
N ASN A 132 4.49 -15.19 1.15
CA ASN A 132 3.13 -14.87 1.61
C ASN A 132 3.02 -13.41 2.05
N CYS A 133 3.93 -12.94 2.90
CA CYS A 133 3.91 -11.57 3.40
C CYS A 133 4.04 -10.52 2.28
N MET A 134 4.88 -10.79 1.28
CA MET A 134 5.01 -9.92 0.10
C MET A 134 3.73 -9.89 -0.74
N GLU A 135 3.07 -11.03 -0.95
CA GLU A 135 1.82 -11.12 -1.71
C GLU A 135 0.67 -10.40 -0.99
N GLU A 136 0.52 -10.62 0.32
CA GLU A 136 -0.48 -9.94 1.16
C GLU A 136 -0.29 -8.42 1.17
N ASN A 137 0.96 -7.96 1.32
CA ASN A 137 1.29 -6.53 1.24
C ASN A 137 1.06 -5.98 -0.16
N HIS A 138 1.42 -6.72 -1.23
CA HIS A 138 1.15 -6.33 -2.60
C HIS A 138 -0.34 -6.09 -2.82
N GLN A 139 -1.19 -7.03 -2.42
CA GLN A 139 -2.64 -6.94 -2.54
C GLN A 139 -3.19 -5.73 -1.76
N THR A 140 -2.79 -5.58 -0.51
CA THR A 140 -3.25 -4.47 0.34
C THR A 140 -2.82 -3.10 -0.21
N ILE A 141 -1.59 -2.98 -0.70
CA ILE A 141 -1.09 -1.76 -1.35
C ILE A 141 -1.94 -1.45 -2.59
N SER A 142 -2.21 -2.45 -3.43
CA SER A 142 -3.04 -2.30 -4.63
C SER A 142 -4.47 -1.84 -4.30
N GLU A 143 -5.05 -2.34 -3.21
CA GLU A 143 -6.38 -1.91 -2.74
C GLU A 143 -6.39 -0.44 -2.33
N PHE A 144 -5.39 0.02 -1.56
CA PHE A 144 -5.25 1.43 -1.22
C PHE A 144 -5.05 2.31 -2.45
N GLU A 145 -4.22 1.86 -3.40
CA GLU A 145 -3.96 2.59 -4.62
C GLU A 145 -5.22 2.80 -5.46
N ILE A 146 -5.99 1.73 -5.66
CA ILE A 146 -7.28 1.78 -6.37
C ILE A 146 -8.28 2.64 -5.60
N LYS A 147 -8.35 2.51 -4.27
CA LYS A 147 -9.24 3.34 -3.44
C LYS A 147 -8.88 4.81 -3.56
N PHE A 148 -7.61 5.16 -3.62
CA PHE A 148 -7.19 6.54 -3.86
C PHE A 148 -7.52 7.03 -5.26
N ALA A 149 -7.49 6.18 -6.29
CA ALA A 149 -7.92 6.59 -7.62
C ALA A 149 -9.43 6.91 -7.73
N GLN A 150 -10.25 6.51 -6.75
CA GLN A 150 -11.68 6.88 -6.69
C GLN A 150 -11.92 8.34 -6.26
N PHE A 151 -10.94 9.01 -5.64
CA PHE A 151 -11.10 10.42 -5.28
C PHE A 151 -10.87 11.29 -6.52
N ASN A 152 -11.72 12.29 -6.70
CA ASN A 152 -11.67 13.18 -7.86
C ASN A 152 -11.87 14.64 -7.43
N ASP A 153 -13.08 15.17 -7.58
CA ASP A 153 -13.39 16.56 -7.25
C ASP A 153 -13.87 16.71 -5.81
N LEU A 154 -13.53 17.84 -5.18
CA LEU A 154 -14.09 18.19 -3.87
C LEU A 154 -15.54 18.71 -4.02
N PRO A 155 -16.45 18.34 -3.11
CA PRO A 155 -17.83 18.86 -3.09
C PRO A 155 -17.88 20.30 -2.54
N ASN A 156 -18.88 21.09 -2.96
CA ASN A 156 -19.19 22.42 -2.41
C ASN A 156 -20.15 22.38 -1.19
N ASP A 157 -20.49 21.18 -0.71
CA ASP A 157 -21.29 20.97 0.49
C ASP A 157 -20.38 20.65 1.68
N VAL A 158 -20.57 21.36 2.79
CA VAL A 158 -19.70 21.29 3.99
C VAL A 158 -19.82 19.92 4.66
N ASP A 159 -21.01 19.34 4.70
CA ASP A 159 -21.24 18.05 5.34
C ASP A 159 -20.66 16.91 4.48
N LEU A 160 -20.78 16.99 3.16
CA LEU A 160 -20.10 16.04 2.26
C LEU A 160 -18.59 16.13 2.38
N LEU A 161 -18.02 17.33 2.46
CA LEU A 161 -16.59 17.50 2.61
C LEU A 161 -16.10 16.97 3.97
N LYS A 162 -16.93 17.09 5.01
CA LYS A 162 -16.68 16.45 6.31
C LYS A 162 -16.70 14.93 6.21
N ASP A 163 -17.68 14.33 5.52
CA ASP A 163 -17.71 12.87 5.30
C ASP A 163 -16.44 12.38 4.59
N VAL A 164 -15.98 13.12 3.56
CA VAL A 164 -14.73 12.82 2.84
C VAL A 164 -13.53 12.87 3.79
N HIS A 165 -13.49 13.86 4.69
CA HIS A 165 -12.44 13.94 5.71
C HIS A 165 -12.49 12.76 6.68
N GLU A 166 -13.68 12.36 7.13
CA GLU A 166 -13.86 11.19 8.00
C GLU A 166 -13.47 9.88 7.31
N ASP A 167 -13.77 9.72 6.02
CA ASP A 167 -13.29 8.60 5.19
C ASP A 167 -11.75 8.55 5.16
N LEU A 168 -11.10 9.70 4.96
CA LEU A 168 -9.63 9.80 4.98
C LEU A 168 -9.04 9.47 6.36
N LEU A 169 -9.67 9.92 7.46
CA LEU A 169 -9.24 9.58 8.82
C LEU A 169 -9.40 8.08 9.12
N ARG A 170 -10.49 7.45 8.66
CA ARG A 170 -10.66 5.99 8.77
C ARG A 170 -9.53 5.26 8.03
N MET A 171 -9.21 5.69 6.81
CA MET A 171 -8.09 5.12 6.06
C MET A 171 -6.74 5.34 6.76
N GLN A 172 -6.53 6.47 7.43
CA GLN A 172 -5.32 6.73 8.22
C GLN A 172 -5.11 5.71 9.34
N VAL A 173 -6.18 5.29 10.00
CA VAL A 173 -6.11 4.24 11.03
C VAL A 173 -5.69 2.91 10.41
N VAL A 174 -6.25 2.54 9.25
CA VAL A 174 -5.88 1.30 8.56
C VAL A 174 -4.44 1.36 8.06
N VAL A 175 -4.02 2.48 7.45
CA VAL A 175 -2.63 2.69 6.98
C VAL A 175 -1.64 2.57 8.13
N SER A 176 -1.94 3.15 9.29
CA SER A 176 -1.10 3.05 10.49
C SER A 176 -0.93 1.61 10.98
N LYS A 177 -1.96 0.78 10.86
CA LYS A 177 -1.89 -0.64 11.20
C LYS A 177 -1.11 -1.44 10.16
N GLN A 178 -1.30 -1.14 8.88
CA GLN A 178 -0.60 -1.84 7.80
C GLN A 178 0.91 -1.56 7.81
N GLN A 179 1.36 -0.41 8.32
CA GLN A 179 2.79 -0.13 8.50
C GLN A 179 3.52 -1.25 9.26
N ILE A 180 2.88 -1.86 10.26
CA ILE A 180 3.46 -2.98 11.02
C ILE A 180 3.73 -4.19 10.12
N GLN A 181 2.85 -4.47 9.15
CA GLN A 181 3.01 -5.57 8.20
C GLN A 181 4.10 -5.28 7.17
N ILE A 182 4.29 -4.01 6.78
CA ILE A 182 5.37 -3.58 5.90
C ILE A 182 6.71 -3.71 6.62
N ASP A 183 6.79 -3.32 7.89
CA ASP A 183 8.00 -3.47 8.71
C ASP A 183 8.33 -4.96 8.90
N GLN A 184 7.32 -5.79 9.19
CA GLN A 184 7.47 -7.24 9.31
C GLN A 184 7.98 -7.89 8.01
N MET A 185 7.48 -7.47 6.84
CA MET A 185 7.96 -7.93 5.54
C MET A 185 9.46 -7.64 5.35
N ASN A 186 9.92 -6.47 5.78
CA ASN A 186 11.33 -6.08 5.69
C ASN A 186 12.20 -6.97 6.60
N ASP A 187 11.74 -7.23 7.82
CA ASP A 187 12.42 -8.15 8.76
C ASP A 187 12.46 -9.59 8.23
N ASP A 188 11.36 -10.07 7.64
CA ASP A 188 11.26 -11.42 7.06
C ASP A 188 12.15 -11.57 5.82
N ALA A 189 12.24 -10.53 4.98
CA ALA A 189 13.15 -10.51 3.85
C ALA A 189 14.63 -10.59 4.29
N GLU A 190 15.02 -9.87 5.34
CA GLU A 190 16.38 -9.92 5.88
C GLU A 190 16.68 -11.28 6.55
N ASN A 191 15.72 -11.85 7.27
CA ASN A 191 15.85 -13.21 7.82
C ASN A 191 16.00 -14.26 6.71
N CYS A 192 15.21 -14.13 5.63
CA CYS A 192 15.32 -14.98 4.45
C CYS A 192 16.72 -14.85 3.82
N ARG A 193 17.24 -13.63 3.65
CA ARG A 193 18.61 -13.40 3.18
C ARG A 193 19.63 -14.16 4.01
N ARG A 194 19.60 -13.97 5.33
CA ARG A 194 20.55 -14.59 6.26
C ARG A 194 20.54 -16.11 6.14
N LEU A 195 19.37 -16.73 6.01
CA LEU A 195 19.23 -18.18 5.85
C LEU A 195 19.69 -18.69 4.48
N VAL A 196 19.45 -17.92 3.41
CA VAL A 196 19.96 -18.22 2.07
C VAL A 196 21.50 -18.17 2.07
N GLU A 197 22.09 -17.13 2.65
CA GLU A 197 23.54 -16.98 2.76
C GLU A 197 24.15 -18.08 3.63
N ALA A 198 23.58 -18.35 4.81
CA ALA A 198 24.06 -19.40 5.71
C ALA A 198 24.00 -20.79 5.06
N SER A 199 22.89 -21.13 4.40
CA SER A 199 22.75 -22.43 3.73
C SER A 199 23.74 -22.60 2.57
N ARG A 200 24.00 -21.53 1.80
CA ARG A 200 24.94 -21.56 0.67
C ARG A 200 26.41 -21.47 1.08
N ALA A 201 26.75 -20.82 2.19
CA ALA A 201 28.11 -20.70 2.69
C ALA A 201 28.73 -22.06 3.06
N ALA A 202 27.89 -23.03 3.43
CA ALA A 202 28.29 -24.40 3.72
C ALA A 202 28.57 -25.25 2.46
N LEU A 203 28.34 -24.72 1.25
CA LEU A 203 28.54 -25.45 0.00
C LEU A 203 29.98 -25.33 -0.53
N PRO A 204 30.51 -26.39 -1.19
CA PRO A 204 31.74 -26.29 -1.95
C PRO A 204 31.60 -25.26 -3.08
N HIS A 205 32.64 -24.47 -3.36
CA HIS A 205 32.64 -23.46 -4.42
C HIS A 205 32.24 -24.00 -5.80
N SER A 206 32.55 -25.28 -6.10
CA SER A 206 32.17 -25.94 -7.35
C SER A 206 30.66 -26.15 -7.54
N SER A 207 29.90 -26.06 -6.44
CA SER A 207 28.45 -26.31 -6.40
C SER A 207 27.64 -25.02 -6.46
N LEU A 208 28.30 -23.86 -6.37
CA LEU A 208 27.65 -22.56 -6.49
C LEU A 208 27.59 -22.12 -7.96
N PRO A 209 26.54 -21.41 -8.38
CA PRO A 209 26.47 -20.82 -9.71
C PRO A 209 27.70 -19.95 -10.01
N ARG A 210 28.24 -20.05 -11.22
CA ARG A 210 29.47 -19.35 -11.67
C ARG A 210 29.28 -17.83 -11.83
N SER A 211 28.02 -17.37 -11.84
CA SER A 211 27.63 -15.97 -11.93
C SER A 211 27.27 -15.46 -10.54
N GLY A 212 27.82 -14.29 -10.17
CA GLY A 212 27.51 -13.44 -9.00
C GLY A 212 26.83 -14.12 -7.81
N LYS A 213 27.54 -14.22 -6.67
CA LYS A 213 26.97 -14.71 -5.41
C LYS A 213 25.63 -13.99 -5.14
N HIS A 214 24.52 -14.73 -5.26
CA HIS A 214 23.17 -14.33 -4.85
C HIS A 214 22.37 -13.32 -5.72
N ILE A 215 22.39 -13.44 -7.06
CA ILE A 215 21.53 -12.63 -7.94
C ILE A 215 20.02 -12.70 -7.60
N ASP A 216 19.56 -13.82 -7.05
CA ASP A 216 18.19 -13.98 -6.57
C ASP A 216 17.88 -13.20 -5.29
N LEU A 217 18.88 -12.96 -4.43
CA LEU A 217 18.73 -12.06 -3.28
C LEU A 217 18.63 -10.61 -3.75
N GLU A 218 19.44 -10.18 -4.71
CA GLU A 218 19.33 -8.83 -5.30
C GLU A 218 17.93 -8.60 -5.91
N ARG A 219 17.36 -9.65 -6.51
CA ARG A 219 15.99 -9.59 -7.03
C ARG A 219 14.95 -9.48 -5.90
N LEU A 220 15.06 -10.29 -4.84
CA LEU A 220 14.19 -10.16 -3.66
C LEU A 220 14.22 -8.73 -3.11
N ASP A 221 15.42 -8.16 -2.98
CA ASP A 221 15.63 -6.81 -2.45
C ASP A 221 14.96 -5.75 -3.31
N LYS A 222 15.05 -5.91 -4.64
CA LYS A 222 14.39 -5.03 -5.58
C LYS A 222 12.87 -5.10 -5.44
N GLU A 223 12.30 -6.29 -5.33
CA GLU A 223 10.85 -6.48 -5.19
C GLU A 223 10.35 -5.90 -3.85
N VAL A 224 11.06 -6.12 -2.74
CA VAL A 224 10.77 -5.49 -1.44
C VAL A 224 10.89 -3.96 -1.50
N THR A 225 11.92 -3.44 -2.18
CA THR A 225 12.11 -1.99 -2.37
C THR A 225 10.98 -1.37 -3.21
N GLN A 226 10.49 -2.08 -4.22
CA GLN A 226 9.35 -1.64 -5.03
C GLN A 226 8.07 -1.54 -4.19
N LEU A 227 7.78 -2.55 -3.36
CA LEU A 227 6.64 -2.52 -2.44
C LEU A 227 6.75 -1.38 -1.44
N ASN A 228 7.92 -1.16 -0.84
CA ASN A 228 8.16 -0.02 0.06
C ASN A 228 7.97 1.33 -0.65
N THR A 229 8.40 1.45 -1.91
CA THR A 229 8.22 2.68 -2.70
C THR A 229 6.73 2.97 -2.95
N ARG A 230 5.97 1.96 -3.36
CA ARG A 230 4.51 2.06 -3.54
C ARG A 230 3.80 2.40 -2.23
N TRP A 231 4.19 1.74 -1.14
CA TRP A 231 3.67 2.01 0.20
C TRP A 231 3.93 3.44 0.67
N ASN A 232 5.15 3.94 0.50
CA ASN A 232 5.50 5.33 0.83
C ASN A 232 4.67 6.34 0.01
N ASN A 233 4.37 6.01 -1.25
CA ASN A 233 3.46 6.82 -2.07
C ASN A 233 2.04 6.80 -1.51
N VAL A 234 1.49 5.64 -1.12
CA VAL A 234 0.19 5.51 -0.43
C VAL A 234 0.13 6.42 0.81
N CYS A 235 1.14 6.36 1.69
CA CYS A 235 1.23 7.23 2.87
C CYS A 235 1.28 8.72 2.50
N SER A 236 2.05 9.08 1.48
CA SER A 236 2.20 10.47 1.01
C SER A 236 0.90 11.02 0.43
N GLN A 237 0.21 10.22 -0.40
CA GLN A 237 -1.08 10.55 -0.99
C GLN A 237 -2.14 10.77 0.09
N LEU A 238 -2.20 9.90 1.09
CA LEU A 238 -3.12 10.05 2.21
C LEU A 238 -2.88 11.37 2.96
N ALA A 239 -1.62 11.65 3.32
CA ALA A 239 -1.26 12.84 4.07
C ALA A 239 -1.56 14.12 3.28
N GLU A 240 -1.31 14.11 1.97
CA GLU A 240 -1.64 15.22 1.08
C GLU A 240 -3.16 15.46 1.00
N ARG A 241 -3.95 14.41 0.81
CA ARG A 241 -5.40 14.51 0.68
C ARG A 241 -6.07 14.95 1.98
N LEU A 242 -5.60 14.47 3.13
CA LEU A 242 -6.05 14.96 4.44
C LEU A 242 -5.82 16.47 4.59
N ARG A 243 -4.62 16.95 4.24
CA ARG A 243 -4.29 18.39 4.34
C ARG A 243 -5.15 19.24 3.42
N SER A 244 -5.30 18.85 2.15
CA SER A 244 -6.11 19.61 1.19
C SER A 244 -7.60 19.55 1.53
N CYS A 245 -8.12 18.42 2.01
CA CYS A 245 -9.51 18.30 2.44
C CYS A 245 -9.80 19.21 3.65
N GLU A 246 -8.91 19.26 4.65
CA GLU A 246 -9.05 20.14 5.81
C GLU A 246 -8.97 21.63 5.39
N ALA A 247 -8.01 21.98 4.53
CA ALA A 247 -7.89 23.34 4.02
C ALA A 247 -9.15 23.78 3.25
N ALA A 248 -9.65 22.91 2.36
CA ALA A 248 -10.87 23.15 1.62
C ALA A 248 -12.09 23.28 2.55
N TYR A 249 -12.17 22.47 3.61
CA TYR A 249 -13.26 22.52 4.59
C TYR A 249 -13.34 23.89 5.27
N GLN A 250 -12.21 24.42 5.74
CA GLN A 250 -12.19 25.74 6.38
C GLN A 250 -12.53 26.86 5.39
N LEU A 251 -12.02 26.78 4.15
CA LEU A 251 -12.33 27.76 3.10
C LEU A 251 -13.82 27.75 2.75
N LEU A 252 -14.40 26.56 2.56
CA LEU A 252 -15.80 26.38 2.20
C LEU A 252 -16.75 26.85 3.30
N ARG A 253 -16.42 26.59 4.57
CA ARG A 253 -17.22 27.09 5.70
C ARG A 253 -17.26 28.62 5.76
N ASN A 254 -16.10 29.27 5.58
CA ASN A 254 -16.03 30.73 5.57
C ASN A 254 -16.80 31.32 4.39
N TYR A 255 -16.65 30.71 3.21
CA TYR A 255 -17.39 31.08 2.01
C TYR A 255 -18.91 30.95 2.21
N ASN A 256 -19.41 29.79 2.64
CA ASN A 256 -20.85 29.54 2.81
C ASN A 256 -21.48 30.48 3.84
N ALA A 257 -20.82 30.72 4.97
CA ALA A 257 -21.31 31.66 5.99
C ALA A 257 -21.37 33.10 5.47
N GLY A 258 -20.43 33.49 4.61
CA GLY A 258 -20.44 34.78 3.94
C GLY A 258 -21.54 34.87 2.88
N LEU A 259 -21.66 33.85 2.04
CA LEU A 259 -22.65 33.74 0.97
C LEU A 259 -24.07 33.84 1.54
N GLU A 260 -24.41 33.02 2.53
CA GLU A 260 -25.73 32.98 3.17
C GLU A 260 -26.12 34.38 3.70
N LYS A 261 -25.22 34.98 4.49
CA LYS A 261 -25.44 36.28 5.10
C LYS A 261 -25.63 37.40 4.09
N GLU A 262 -24.81 37.43 3.05
CA GLU A 262 -24.86 38.51 2.07
C GLU A 262 -25.99 38.30 1.05
N ALA A 263 -26.35 37.05 0.73
CA ALA A 263 -27.52 36.73 -0.08
C ALA A 263 -28.83 37.15 0.62
N GLU A 264 -29.00 36.80 1.91
CA GLU A 264 -30.15 37.23 2.71
C GLU A 264 -30.24 38.76 2.78
N TRP A 265 -29.11 39.44 3.00
CA TRP A 265 -29.07 40.90 3.04
C TRP A 265 -29.47 41.54 1.70
N ILE A 266 -29.03 40.97 0.57
CA ILE A 266 -29.42 41.44 -0.77
C ILE A 266 -30.93 41.25 -0.98
N ASP A 267 -31.49 40.09 -0.62
CA ASP A 267 -32.91 39.81 -0.76
C ASP A 267 -33.77 40.75 0.11
N ASP A 268 -33.31 41.06 1.33
CA ASP A 268 -33.91 42.09 2.19
C ASP A 268 -33.86 43.49 1.55
N ALA A 269 -32.73 43.85 0.95
CA ALA A 269 -32.56 45.15 0.28
C ALA A 269 -33.43 45.26 -0.97
N TYR A 270 -33.61 44.17 -1.73
CA TYR A 270 -34.59 44.07 -2.82
C TYR A 270 -36.00 44.28 -2.29
N SER A 271 -36.37 43.64 -1.18
CA SER A 271 -37.70 43.77 -0.58
C SER A 271 -37.97 45.22 -0.13
N LYS A 272 -36.98 45.89 0.47
CA LYS A 272 -37.07 47.32 0.84
C LYS A 272 -37.24 48.21 -0.37
N LEU A 273 -36.54 47.95 -1.47
CA LEU A 273 -36.68 48.69 -2.72
C LEU A 273 -38.07 48.48 -3.34
N GLN A 274 -38.57 47.26 -3.36
CA GLN A 274 -39.90 46.92 -3.88
C GLN A 274 -41.03 47.54 -3.05
N ALA A 275 -40.83 47.71 -1.74
CA ALA A 275 -41.79 48.36 -0.84
C ALA A 275 -41.87 49.88 -1.01
N GLN A 276 -40.94 50.51 -1.74
CA GLN A 276 -41.01 51.95 -1.99
C GLN A 276 -42.19 52.29 -2.93
N PRO A 277 -42.93 53.41 -2.67
CA PRO A 277 -44.07 53.79 -3.51
C PRO A 277 -43.67 54.01 -4.98
N PRO A 278 -44.59 53.86 -5.95
CA PRO A 278 -44.34 54.28 -7.33
C PRO A 278 -43.80 55.72 -7.42
N ILE A 279 -42.86 55.99 -8.34
CA ILE A 279 -42.13 57.27 -8.41
C ILE A 279 -43.10 58.45 -8.64
N GLU A 280 -44.22 58.20 -9.31
CA GLU A 280 -45.26 59.19 -9.60
C GLU A 280 -45.90 59.75 -8.31
N ILE A 281 -45.81 59.03 -7.19
CA ILE A 281 -46.42 59.39 -5.91
C ILE A 281 -45.40 60.12 -5.04
N ARG A 282 -45.45 61.46 -5.01
CA ARG A 282 -44.57 62.30 -4.18
C ARG A 282 -43.07 62.02 -4.41
N PRO A 283 -42.56 62.17 -5.64
CA PRO A 283 -41.20 61.79 -6.00
C PRO A 283 -40.12 62.46 -5.13
N LYS A 284 -40.33 63.71 -4.68
CA LYS A 284 -39.39 64.41 -3.79
C LYS A 284 -39.16 63.68 -2.46
N GLU A 285 -40.24 63.15 -1.87
CA GLU A 285 -40.18 62.44 -0.58
C GLU A 285 -39.46 61.08 -0.69
N GLN A 286 -39.30 60.56 -1.92
CA GLN A 286 -38.66 59.27 -2.17
C GLN A 286 -37.15 59.35 -2.41
N PHE A 287 -36.60 60.56 -2.62
CA PHE A 287 -35.17 60.74 -2.90
C PHE A 287 -34.31 60.22 -1.75
N GLU A 288 -34.56 60.72 -0.53
CA GLU A 288 -33.76 60.37 0.66
C GLU A 288 -33.85 58.87 1.01
N PRO A 289 -35.04 58.23 1.06
CA PRO A 289 -35.13 56.78 1.26
C PRO A 289 -34.35 55.95 0.23
N THR A 290 -34.44 56.32 -1.06
CA THR A 290 -33.73 55.61 -2.14
C THR A 290 -32.22 55.83 -2.04
N ARG A 291 -31.79 57.07 -1.76
CA ARG A 291 -30.38 57.42 -1.58
C ARG A 291 -29.77 56.67 -0.40
N ASN A 292 -30.46 56.63 0.74
CA ASN A 292 -29.98 55.93 1.93
C ASN A 292 -29.86 54.42 1.68
N LEU A 293 -30.82 53.83 0.96
CA LEU A 293 -30.73 52.43 0.55
C LEU A 293 -29.52 52.20 -0.36
N LEU A 294 -29.30 53.04 -1.38
CA LEU A 294 -28.12 52.97 -2.24
C LEU A 294 -26.82 53.09 -1.45
N THR A 295 -26.72 54.06 -0.54
CA THR A 295 -25.55 54.20 0.34
C THR A 295 -25.30 52.91 1.13
N SER A 296 -26.34 52.28 1.68
CA SER A 296 -26.19 51.02 2.41
C SER A 296 -25.73 49.85 1.53
N VAL A 297 -26.10 49.84 0.24
CA VAL A 297 -25.64 48.84 -0.74
C VAL A 297 -24.18 49.08 -1.11
N VAL A 298 -23.77 50.35 -1.33
CA VAL A 298 -22.38 50.72 -1.59
C VAL A 298 -21.49 50.39 -0.38
N GLU A 299 -21.95 50.63 0.85
CA GLU A 299 -21.22 50.24 2.07
C GLU A 299 -21.08 48.72 2.21
N ARG A 300 -21.88 47.94 1.46
CA ARG A 300 -21.83 46.49 1.44
C ARG A 300 -20.80 45.90 0.49
N THR A 301 -20.31 46.66 -0.50
CA THR A 301 -19.29 46.23 -1.48
C THR A 301 -18.14 45.43 -0.86
N PRO A 302 -17.43 45.88 0.20
CA PRO A 302 -16.28 45.15 0.74
C PRO A 302 -16.64 43.77 1.31
N LYS A 303 -17.91 43.54 1.69
CA LYS A 303 -18.36 42.24 2.19
C LYS A 303 -18.68 41.28 1.05
N ILE A 304 -19.26 41.77 -0.05
CA ILE A 304 -19.41 41.00 -1.29
C ILE A 304 -18.05 40.60 -1.85
N GLU A 305 -17.10 41.55 -1.90
CA GLU A 305 -15.72 41.28 -2.30
C GLU A 305 -15.07 40.22 -1.40
N LYS A 306 -15.33 40.25 -0.09
CA LYS A 306 -14.84 39.21 0.82
C LYS A 306 -15.40 37.83 0.47
N VAL A 307 -16.71 37.71 0.17
CA VAL A 307 -17.31 36.43 -0.27
C VAL A 307 -16.66 35.95 -1.56
N ASN A 308 -16.42 36.84 -2.52
CA ASN A 308 -15.70 36.53 -3.76
C ASN A 308 -14.28 36.02 -3.50
N VAL A 309 -13.55 36.65 -2.58
CA VAL A 309 -12.19 36.22 -2.20
C VAL A 309 -12.21 34.85 -1.54
N ASP A 310 -13.11 34.62 -0.57
CA ASP A 310 -13.19 33.35 0.16
C ASP A 310 -13.60 32.20 -0.79
N GLY A 311 -14.61 32.42 -1.64
CA GLY A 311 -15.01 31.44 -2.67
C GLY A 311 -13.92 31.21 -3.71
N GLY A 312 -13.24 32.25 -4.18
CA GLY A 312 -12.11 32.14 -5.11
C GLY A 312 -10.92 31.35 -4.52
N ARG A 313 -10.69 31.44 -3.21
CA ARG A 313 -9.69 30.62 -2.52
C ARG A 313 -10.09 29.15 -2.48
N TYR A 314 -11.36 28.83 -2.16
CA TYR A 314 -11.86 27.47 -2.22
C TYR A 314 -11.76 26.88 -3.63
N ILE A 315 -12.22 27.59 -4.66
CA ILE A 315 -12.13 27.17 -6.08
C ILE A 315 -10.70 26.79 -6.44
N ARG A 316 -9.73 27.61 -6.04
CA ARG A 316 -8.31 27.33 -6.30
C ARG A 316 -7.84 26.05 -5.62
N GLU A 317 -8.14 25.88 -4.33
CA GLU A 317 -7.75 24.66 -3.59
C GLU A 317 -8.40 23.41 -4.20
N ALA A 318 -9.69 23.47 -4.51
CA ALA A 318 -10.43 22.37 -5.13
C ALA A 318 -9.85 21.98 -6.51
N LYS A 319 -9.49 22.96 -7.35
CA LYS A 319 -8.84 22.69 -8.65
C LYS A 319 -7.44 22.10 -8.50
N ILE A 320 -6.66 22.55 -7.53
CA ILE A 320 -5.34 21.97 -7.21
C ILE A 320 -5.49 20.52 -6.76
N TYR A 321 -6.44 20.24 -5.88
CA TYR A 321 -6.75 18.89 -5.40
C TYR A 321 -7.16 17.96 -6.56
N SER A 322 -8.11 18.40 -7.39
CA SER A 322 -8.59 17.64 -8.56
C SER A 322 -7.47 17.32 -9.53
N SER A 323 -6.62 18.30 -9.87
CA SER A 323 -5.45 18.09 -10.73
C SER A 323 -4.46 17.07 -10.15
N ARG A 324 -4.24 17.08 -8.83
CA ARG A 324 -3.38 16.09 -8.15
C ARG A 324 -3.98 14.69 -8.18
N CYS A 325 -5.28 14.57 -7.96
CA CYS A 325 -5.99 13.29 -8.05
C CYS A 325 -5.96 12.74 -9.48
N GLN A 326 -6.15 13.59 -10.48
CA GLN A 326 -6.01 13.20 -11.89
C GLN A 326 -4.60 12.70 -12.20
N ARG A 327 -3.55 13.44 -11.83
CA ARG A 327 -2.17 13.03 -12.07
C ARG A 327 -1.83 11.72 -11.36
N TYR A 328 -2.36 11.52 -10.15
CA TYR A 328 -2.22 10.25 -9.44
C TYR A 328 -2.88 9.10 -10.20
N ALA A 329 -4.11 9.28 -10.68
CA ALA A 329 -4.83 8.28 -11.45
C ALA A 329 -4.13 7.94 -12.78
N GLU A 330 -3.60 8.93 -13.48
CA GLU A 330 -2.80 8.76 -14.71
C GLU A 330 -1.54 7.94 -14.43
N TRP A 331 -0.73 8.35 -13.45
CA TRP A 331 0.45 7.61 -13.01
C TRP A 331 0.09 6.17 -12.60
N LEU A 332 -1.02 5.98 -11.88
CA LEU A 332 -1.42 4.66 -11.42
C LEU A 332 -1.74 3.75 -12.60
N CYS A 333 -2.46 4.23 -13.61
CA CYS A 333 -2.74 3.47 -14.82
C CYS A 333 -1.49 3.24 -15.68
N GLU A 334 -0.56 4.19 -15.78
CA GLU A 334 0.60 4.03 -16.65
C GLU A 334 1.67 3.11 -16.04
N GLU A 335 1.93 3.24 -14.73
CA GLU A 335 3.11 2.66 -14.10
C GLU A 335 2.81 1.46 -13.19
N VAL A 336 1.59 1.34 -12.65
CA VAL A 336 1.28 0.35 -11.61
C VAL A 336 0.19 -0.65 -12.04
N HIS A 337 -0.95 -0.15 -12.52
CA HIS A 337 -2.12 -0.93 -12.93
C HIS A 337 -2.56 -0.60 -14.36
N PRO A 338 -1.80 -1.03 -15.39
CA PRO A 338 -2.12 -0.76 -16.80
C PRO A 338 -3.42 -1.38 -17.30
N SER A 339 -3.96 -2.36 -16.60
CA SER A 339 -5.25 -2.99 -16.89
C SER A 339 -6.43 -2.37 -16.14
N LEU A 340 -6.21 -1.36 -15.28
CA LEU A 340 -7.27 -0.75 -14.49
C LEU A 340 -8.24 0.04 -15.37
N ASP A 341 -9.52 -0.33 -15.36
CA ASP A 341 -10.58 0.46 -16.01
C ASP A 341 -10.93 1.69 -15.17
N MET A 342 -10.14 2.74 -15.34
CA MET A 342 -10.33 4.03 -14.68
C MET A 342 -11.71 4.64 -14.96
N ARG A 343 -12.31 4.38 -16.12
CA ARG A 343 -13.63 4.93 -16.47
C ARG A 343 -14.74 4.24 -15.68
N HIS A 344 -14.62 2.95 -15.45
CA HIS A 344 -15.52 2.22 -14.56
C HIS A 344 -15.36 2.69 -13.12
N LEU A 345 -14.12 2.84 -12.66
CA LEU A 345 -13.81 3.27 -11.30
C LEU A 345 -14.37 4.68 -10.98
N ARG A 346 -14.20 5.64 -11.91
CA ARG A 346 -14.77 6.98 -11.79
C ARG A 346 -16.29 6.97 -11.73
N ARG A 347 -16.94 6.23 -12.64
CA ARG A 347 -18.41 6.07 -12.60
C ARG A 347 -18.91 5.51 -11.29
N GLN A 348 -18.18 4.55 -10.69
CA GLN A 348 -18.54 4.03 -9.38
C GLN A 348 -18.44 5.09 -8.28
N ALA A 349 -17.40 5.91 -8.29
CA ALA A 349 -17.23 7.01 -7.34
C ALA A 349 -18.32 8.09 -7.51
N ASP A 350 -18.66 8.44 -8.75
CA ASP A 350 -19.71 9.43 -9.06
C ASP A 350 -21.09 8.93 -8.61
N MET A 351 -21.37 7.63 -8.79
CA MET A 351 -22.61 7.01 -8.27
C MET A 351 -22.69 7.07 -6.74
N GLU A 352 -21.60 6.75 -6.04
CA GLU A 352 -21.55 6.83 -4.57
C GLU A 352 -21.77 8.28 -4.08
N LEU A 353 -21.14 9.26 -4.73
CA LEU A 353 -21.32 10.67 -4.41
C LEU A 353 -22.76 11.13 -4.69
N ALA A 354 -23.35 10.73 -5.82
CA ALA A 354 -24.74 11.04 -6.15
C ALA A 354 -25.73 10.44 -5.13
N GLU A 355 -25.47 9.24 -4.61
CA GLU A 355 -26.25 8.64 -3.52
C GLU A 355 -26.14 9.46 -2.22
N ARG A 356 -24.92 9.88 -1.84
CA ARG A 356 -24.70 10.75 -0.67
C ARG A 356 -25.42 12.10 -0.79
N LEU A 357 -25.50 12.65 -2.00
CA LEU A 357 -26.25 13.89 -2.31
C LEU A 357 -27.77 13.67 -2.22
N ARG A 358 -28.29 12.57 -2.78
CA ARG A 358 -29.72 12.23 -2.69
C ARG A 358 -30.18 11.98 -1.26
N ALA A 359 -29.34 11.36 -0.43
CA ALA A 359 -29.62 11.17 0.99
C ALA A 359 -29.82 12.50 1.74
N ARG A 360 -29.29 13.60 1.20
CA ARG A 360 -29.45 14.97 1.71
C ARG A 360 -30.57 15.75 1.01
N GLY A 361 -31.36 15.10 0.16
CA GLY A 361 -32.47 15.74 -0.58
C GLY A 361 -32.03 16.51 -1.82
N ILE A 362 -30.77 16.40 -2.24
CA ILE A 362 -30.24 17.07 -3.44
C ILE A 362 -30.38 16.12 -4.63
N ALA A 363 -31.25 16.48 -5.58
CA ALA A 363 -31.43 15.71 -6.81
C ALA A 363 -30.30 16.03 -7.80
N VAL A 364 -29.46 15.04 -8.07
CA VAL A 364 -28.36 15.14 -9.03
C VAL A 364 -28.39 13.94 -9.98
N ASP A 365 -28.07 14.20 -11.25
CA ASP A 365 -27.82 13.18 -12.25
C ASP A 365 -26.46 12.51 -11.97
N PRO A 366 -26.41 11.18 -11.69
CA PRO A 366 -25.15 10.48 -11.45
C PRO A 366 -24.15 10.57 -12.60
N GLU A 367 -24.61 10.81 -13.83
CA GLU A 367 -23.72 10.96 -14.98
C GLU A 367 -23.14 12.39 -15.09
N GLN A 368 -23.67 13.34 -14.31
CA GLN A 368 -23.28 14.76 -14.35
C GLN A 368 -23.21 15.35 -12.94
N VAL A 369 -22.43 14.74 -12.05
CA VAL A 369 -22.15 15.35 -10.74
C VAL A 369 -21.21 16.54 -10.94
N PRO A 370 -21.64 17.78 -10.65
CA PRO A 370 -20.81 18.95 -10.89
C PRO A 370 -19.65 19.00 -9.89
N ALA A 371 -18.47 19.40 -10.35
CA ALA A 371 -17.34 19.68 -9.47
C ALA A 371 -17.70 20.84 -8.51
N GLY A 372 -17.33 20.73 -7.23
CA GLY A 372 -17.62 21.76 -6.24
C GLY A 372 -17.02 23.11 -6.62
N SER A 373 -15.88 23.13 -7.31
CA SER A 373 -15.28 24.37 -7.82
C SER A 373 -16.15 25.09 -8.86
N ASP A 374 -16.86 24.34 -9.70
CA ASP A 374 -17.76 24.92 -10.71
C ASP A 374 -19.11 25.32 -10.10
N ALA A 375 -19.55 24.62 -9.04
CA ALA A 375 -20.72 25.00 -8.27
C ALA A 375 -20.49 26.34 -7.55
N VAL A 376 -19.38 26.49 -6.82
CA VAL A 376 -19.03 27.75 -6.14
C VAL A 376 -18.82 28.90 -7.13
N ALA A 377 -18.24 28.65 -8.30
CA ALA A 377 -18.12 29.67 -9.34
C ALA A 377 -19.50 30.20 -9.77
N ARG A 378 -20.48 29.31 -10.00
CA ARG A 378 -21.85 29.71 -10.35
C ARG A 378 -22.55 30.47 -9.24
N GLU A 379 -22.42 30.01 -7.99
CA GLU A 379 -22.99 30.69 -6.82
C GLU A 379 -22.45 32.12 -6.65
N LEU A 380 -21.15 32.32 -6.89
CA LEU A 380 -20.53 33.65 -6.90
C LEU A 380 -21.06 34.52 -8.05
N ASP A 381 -21.15 33.98 -9.26
CA ASP A 381 -21.69 34.73 -10.41
C ASP A 381 -23.14 35.17 -10.15
N GLU A 382 -23.97 34.30 -9.56
CA GLU A 382 -25.34 34.61 -9.18
C GLU A 382 -25.42 35.68 -8.09
N LEU A 383 -24.61 35.59 -7.03
CA LEU A 383 -24.55 36.61 -5.97
C LEU A 383 -24.18 37.97 -6.54
N ASN A 384 -23.12 38.03 -7.35
CA ASN A 384 -22.63 39.26 -7.96
C ASN A 384 -23.65 39.86 -8.93
N ALA A 385 -24.33 39.02 -9.73
CA ALA A 385 -25.38 39.48 -10.64
C ALA A 385 -26.57 40.07 -9.87
N LYS A 386 -27.01 39.43 -8.77
CA LYS A 386 -28.07 39.96 -7.90
C LYS A 386 -27.67 41.29 -7.28
N TYR A 387 -26.46 41.39 -6.75
CA TYR A 387 -25.92 42.61 -6.14
C TYR A 387 -25.82 43.76 -7.16
N GLN A 388 -25.25 43.50 -8.33
CA GLN A 388 -25.12 44.51 -9.39
C GLN A 388 -26.48 44.99 -9.89
N ARG A 389 -27.43 44.07 -10.09
CA ARG A 389 -28.78 44.43 -10.50
C ARG A 389 -29.51 45.30 -9.46
N LEU A 390 -29.27 45.08 -8.16
CA LEU A 390 -29.84 45.91 -7.10
C LEU A 390 -29.27 47.33 -7.17
N MET A 391 -27.95 47.46 -7.34
CA MET A 391 -27.26 48.74 -7.55
C MET A 391 -27.84 49.47 -8.76
N ASP A 392 -27.92 48.81 -9.92
CA ASP A 392 -28.42 49.39 -11.16
C ASP A 392 -29.87 49.89 -11.02
N MET A 393 -30.73 49.10 -10.35
CA MET A 393 -32.11 49.47 -10.07
C MET A 393 -32.22 50.72 -9.18
N LEU A 394 -31.36 50.84 -8.16
CA LEU A 394 -31.33 52.00 -7.27
C LEU A 394 -30.84 53.25 -7.97
N TYR A 395 -29.77 53.14 -8.78
CA TYR A 395 -29.26 54.26 -9.59
C TYR A 395 -30.31 54.74 -10.59
N GLU A 396 -30.95 53.82 -11.32
CA GLU A 396 -31.98 54.17 -12.30
C GLU A 396 -33.21 54.79 -11.61
N ARG A 397 -33.60 54.29 -10.44
CA ARG A 397 -34.67 54.88 -9.64
C ARG A 397 -34.34 56.31 -9.20
N LEU A 398 -33.13 56.56 -8.70
CA LEU A 398 -32.68 57.92 -8.35
C LEU A 398 -32.65 58.85 -9.56
N ARG A 399 -32.18 58.38 -10.71
CA ARG A 399 -32.20 59.15 -11.97
C ARG A 399 -33.62 59.56 -12.36
N ARG A 400 -34.59 58.65 -12.22
CA ARG A 400 -36.01 58.94 -12.49
C ARG A 400 -36.61 59.92 -11.47
N ILE A 401 -36.28 59.80 -10.19
CA ILE A 401 -36.71 60.76 -9.16
C ILE A 401 -36.16 62.16 -9.46
N ALA A 402 -34.90 62.26 -9.89
CA ALA A 402 -34.29 63.53 -10.29
C ALA A 402 -34.98 64.12 -11.53
N ALA A 403 -35.25 63.31 -12.56
CA ALA A 403 -35.96 63.74 -13.76
C ALA A 403 -37.40 64.22 -13.47
N ALA A 404 -38.07 63.64 -12.47
CA ALA A 404 -39.39 64.04 -12.03
C ALA A 404 -39.42 65.36 -11.23
N ASN A 405 -38.25 65.87 -10.79
CA ASN A 405 -38.13 67.10 -10.00
C ASN A 405 -37.09 68.08 -10.57
N PRO A 406 -37.26 68.56 -11.82
CA PRO A 406 -36.31 69.48 -12.44
C PRO A 406 -36.24 70.80 -11.66
N GLY A 407 -35.04 71.15 -11.18
CA GLY A 407 -34.77 72.42 -10.47
C GLY A 407 -34.52 72.30 -8.95
N ASP A 408 -34.59 71.10 -8.37
CA ASP A 408 -34.22 70.88 -6.97
C ASP A 408 -32.69 70.70 -6.83
N ILE A 409 -32.01 71.60 -6.11
CA ILE A 409 -30.53 71.66 -6.01
C ILE A 409 -29.93 70.33 -5.52
N VAL A 410 -30.66 69.57 -4.70
CA VAL A 410 -30.23 68.26 -4.17
C VAL A 410 -30.04 67.22 -5.28
N THR A 411 -30.76 67.34 -6.41
CA THR A 411 -30.66 66.45 -7.58
C THR A 411 -29.54 66.82 -8.55
N LEU A 412 -28.99 68.04 -8.44
CA LEU A 412 -27.92 68.55 -9.31
C LEU A 412 -26.51 68.18 -8.81
N VAL A 413 -26.34 67.95 -7.50
CA VAL A 413 -25.03 67.61 -6.90
C VAL A 413 -24.68 66.11 -7.07
N SER A 414 -25.66 65.27 -7.34
CA SER A 414 -25.48 63.82 -7.52
C SER A 414 -25.10 63.41 -8.96
N GLY A 415 -25.01 64.36 -9.89
CA GLY A 415 -24.57 64.12 -11.28
C GLY A 415 -23.05 64.07 -11.49
N SER A 416 -22.26 64.16 -10.42
CA SER A 416 -20.79 64.29 -10.47
C SER A 416 -20.03 63.26 -9.62
N ILE A 417 -20.64 62.13 -9.25
CA ILE A 417 -19.97 61.01 -8.53
C ILE A 417 -19.99 59.76 -9.40
#